data_AF-A0A0U1HU68-F1
#
_entry.id   AF-A0A0U1HU68-F1
#
_cell.length_a   1.000
_cell.length_b   1.000
_cell.length_c   1.000
_cell.angle_alpha   90.00
_cell.angle_beta   90.00
_cell.angle_gamma   90.00
#
_symmetry.space_group_name_H-M   'P 1'
#
loop_
_entity.id
_entity.type
_entity.pdbx_description
1 polymer ?
#
loop_
_entity_poly.entity_id
_entity_poly.type
_entity_poly.pdbx_seq_one_letter_code
_entity_poly.pdbx_strand_id
1 'polypeptide(L)'
;MKKSLLLCLTFIFSYNVHSSEQVCSKDMVSSNAFNNFILIQEQSFNDDIKKVYMHIESKDDYINNNSHVEFDDCGALLKLRNNRIIKTRNKNHVLVVQVNTVMDKNDVNWDYNMTFKMHTLEQGGSAKNLMIQEMKGKFLTGSDGKINKAEDTSNIFVGNNHEFGRSVTEFLIDDKGRLSESKRVSTLKNDNVNTVYNYDSQNRLIQTSSGSTTEEFTYGNDNRELSSKKVQKFFTTETTTTTCNNWNKFGRCTNAKQNISILINGNKGDGAHIYKHLADVKYTYVY
;
A
#
# COMPACT_ATOMS: atom_id res chain seq x y z
N MET A 1 13.52 62.38 45.69
CA MET A 1 13.42 61.56 44.45
C MET A 1 14.06 60.20 44.71
N LYS A 2 13.25 59.16 44.91
CA LYS A 2 13.72 57.77 44.98
C LYS A 2 13.98 57.29 43.55
N LYS A 3 15.21 56.84 43.26
CA LYS A 3 15.51 56.09 42.04
C LYS A 3 15.74 54.63 42.44
N SER A 4 14.77 53.78 42.09
CA SER A 4 14.98 52.34 41.99
C SER A 4 16.07 52.06 40.96
N LEU A 5 17.03 51.20 41.31
CA LEU A 5 17.72 50.40 40.30
C LEU A 5 17.63 48.94 40.69
N LEU A 6 17.19 48.18 39.71
CA LEU A 6 16.67 46.83 39.76
C LEU A 6 17.81 45.82 39.89
N LEU A 7 17.60 44.84 40.76
CA LEU A 7 18.43 43.66 40.96
C LEU A 7 18.50 42.85 39.65
N CYS A 8 19.68 42.72 39.05
CA CYS A 8 19.90 41.84 37.91
C CYS A 8 20.10 40.42 38.44
N LEU A 9 19.02 39.63 38.54
CA LEU A 9 19.11 38.18 38.73
C LEU A 9 19.70 37.58 37.45
N THR A 10 20.96 37.16 37.51
CA THR A 10 21.54 36.23 36.54
C THR A 10 20.83 34.87 36.69
N PHE A 11 19.74 34.68 35.95
CA PHE A 11 19.22 33.33 35.68
C PHE A 11 20.23 32.63 34.79
N ILE A 12 21.08 31.82 35.41
CA ILE A 12 21.83 30.77 34.71
C ILE A 12 20.77 29.75 34.28
N PHE A 13 20.26 29.89 33.06
CA PHE A 13 19.52 28.81 32.43
C PHE A 13 20.52 27.70 32.13
N SER A 14 20.57 26.71 33.02
CA SER A 14 21.14 25.41 32.71
C SER A 14 20.33 24.85 31.55
N TYR A 15 20.87 24.95 30.32
CA TYR A 15 20.36 24.19 29.19
C TYR A 15 20.67 22.72 29.46
N ASN A 16 19.81 22.08 30.27
CA ASN A 16 19.60 20.65 30.15
C ASN A 16 18.95 20.46 28.78
N VAL A 17 19.79 20.32 27.75
CA VAL A 17 19.39 19.70 26.50
C VAL A 17 19.07 18.26 26.85
N HIS A 18 17.86 18.03 27.37
CA HIS A 18 17.23 16.73 27.27
C HIS A 18 17.02 16.56 25.78
N SER A 19 17.90 15.78 25.14
CA SER A 19 17.49 14.93 24.05
C SER A 19 16.28 14.15 24.57
N SER A 20 15.08 14.69 24.40
CA SER A 20 13.87 13.94 24.67
C SER A 20 13.83 12.88 23.58
N GLU A 21 14.43 11.72 23.85
CA GLU A 21 13.97 10.49 23.21
C GLU A 21 12.46 10.51 23.34
N GLN A 22 11.76 10.56 22.20
CA GLN A 22 10.32 10.60 22.18
C GLN A 22 9.83 9.28 22.79
N VAL A 23 9.37 9.32 24.04
CA VAL A 23 8.82 8.14 24.69
C VAL A 23 7.46 7.84 24.07
N CYS A 24 7.43 6.89 23.13
CA CYS A 24 6.22 6.45 22.47
C CYS A 24 5.34 5.67 23.46
N SER A 25 4.08 6.09 23.61
CA SER A 25 3.12 5.33 24.42
C SER A 25 2.73 4.04 23.72
N LYS A 26 2.34 3.01 24.50
CA LYS A 26 1.84 1.74 23.93
C LYS A 26 0.63 1.94 23.02
N ASP A 27 -0.25 2.87 23.39
CA ASP A 27 -1.43 3.20 22.60
C ASP A 27 -1.05 3.84 21.27
N MET A 28 -0.04 4.71 21.25
CA MET A 28 0.47 5.32 20.01
C MET A 28 1.07 4.27 19.08
N VAL A 29 1.92 3.38 19.59
CA VAL A 29 2.50 2.28 18.81
C VAL A 29 1.41 1.37 18.24
N SER A 30 0.39 1.05 19.05
CA SER A 30 -0.76 0.24 18.63
C SER A 30 -1.60 0.92 17.54
N SER A 31 -1.93 2.21 17.69
CA SER A 31 -2.65 2.98 16.68
C SER A 31 -1.84 3.12 15.39
N ASN A 32 -0.53 3.34 15.48
CA ASN A 32 0.35 3.40 14.30
C ASN A 32 0.40 2.06 13.57
N ALA A 33 0.51 0.95 14.29
CA ALA A 33 0.48 -0.37 13.67
C ALA A 33 -0.85 -0.66 12.96
N PHE A 34 -1.98 -0.30 13.60
CA PHE A 34 -3.30 -0.39 12.97
C PHE A 34 -3.41 0.48 11.70
N ASN A 35 -2.88 1.71 11.76
CA ASN A 35 -2.89 2.62 10.61
C ASN A 35 -2.01 2.07 9.47
N ASN A 36 -0.82 1.56 9.77
CA ASN A 36 0.06 0.96 8.78
C ASN A 36 -0.58 -0.26 8.11
N PHE A 37 -1.38 -1.05 8.85
CA PHE A 37 -2.15 -2.13 8.27
C PHE A 37 -3.17 -1.62 7.22
N ILE A 38 -3.87 -0.53 7.48
CA ILE A 38 -4.79 0.09 6.50
C ILE A 38 -4.01 0.66 5.29
N LEU A 39 -2.89 1.34 5.52
CA LEU A 39 -2.19 2.10 4.49
C LEU A 39 -1.37 1.20 3.55
N ILE A 40 -0.71 0.18 4.09
CA ILE A 40 0.27 -0.64 3.36
C ILE A 40 0.16 -2.15 3.64
N GLN A 41 -0.88 -2.60 4.36
CA GLN A 41 -1.06 -4.01 4.77
C GLN A 41 0.11 -4.58 5.56
N GLU A 42 0.86 -3.71 6.24
CA GLU A 42 1.97 -4.09 7.09
C GLU A 42 1.43 -4.68 8.40
N GLN A 43 1.78 -5.93 8.68
CA GLN A 43 1.46 -6.57 9.96
C GLN A 43 2.41 -6.05 11.04
N SER A 44 1.94 -5.99 12.28
CA SER A 44 2.76 -5.53 13.40
C SER A 44 3.96 -6.48 13.60
N PHE A 45 5.18 -5.95 13.47
CA PHE A 45 6.40 -6.60 13.95
C PHE A 45 6.92 -5.86 15.17
N ASN A 46 7.61 -6.58 16.05
CA ASN A 46 8.25 -6.01 17.22
C ASN A 46 9.66 -5.52 16.87
N ASP A 47 9.74 -4.53 15.97
CA ASP A 47 11.00 -3.89 15.56
C ASP A 47 10.85 -2.38 15.28
N ASP A 48 11.96 -1.65 15.40
CA ASP A 48 12.00 -0.18 15.29
C ASP A 48 12.29 0.27 13.85
N ILE A 49 11.53 -0.27 12.90
CA ILE A 49 11.80 -0.02 11.49
C ILE A 49 11.64 1.46 11.12
N LYS A 50 12.64 2.02 10.42
CA LYS A 50 12.64 3.40 9.90
C LYS A 50 12.33 3.48 8.43
N LYS A 51 12.84 2.53 7.63
CA LYS A 51 12.64 2.53 6.18
C LYS A 51 12.48 1.14 5.61
N VAL A 52 11.61 1.02 4.62
CA VAL A 52 11.43 -0.19 3.79
C VAL A 52 11.63 0.20 2.34
N TYR A 53 12.54 -0.51 1.65
CA TYR A 53 12.65 -0.48 0.20
C TYR A 53 12.21 -1.82 -0.35
N MET A 54 11.29 -1.81 -1.32
CA MET A 54 10.87 -3.00 -2.04
C MET A 54 11.16 -2.82 -3.52
N HIS A 55 11.81 -3.82 -4.12
CA HIS A 55 12.02 -3.90 -5.56
C HIS A 55 11.45 -5.21 -6.11
N ILE A 56 10.64 -5.13 -7.17
CA ILE A 56 10.15 -6.27 -7.93
C ILE A 56 10.66 -6.15 -9.35
N GLU A 57 11.22 -7.23 -9.89
CA GLU A 57 11.67 -7.27 -11.28
C GLU A 57 11.47 -8.67 -11.86
N SER A 58 10.87 -8.75 -13.05
CA SER A 58 10.82 -9.99 -13.81
C SER A 58 11.88 -10.04 -14.92
N LYS A 59 12.42 -11.24 -15.14
CA LYS A 59 13.48 -11.45 -16.16
C LYS A 59 13.00 -11.21 -17.59
N ASP A 60 11.69 -11.30 -17.82
CA ASP A 60 11.04 -11.13 -19.11
C ASP A 60 10.52 -9.70 -19.34
N ASP A 61 10.88 -8.74 -18.48
CA ASP A 61 10.46 -7.33 -18.54
C ASP A 61 8.93 -7.15 -18.41
N TYR A 62 8.21 -8.16 -17.90
CA TYR A 62 6.77 -8.09 -17.63
C TYR A 62 6.43 -7.12 -16.49
N ILE A 63 7.17 -7.14 -15.38
CA ILE A 63 6.90 -6.27 -14.22
C ILE A 63 8.20 -5.66 -13.67
N ASN A 64 8.13 -4.37 -13.36
CA ASN A 64 9.10 -3.66 -12.54
C ASN A 64 8.34 -2.84 -11.49
N ASN A 65 8.77 -2.88 -10.23
CA ASN A 65 8.20 -2.08 -9.17
C ASN A 65 9.27 -1.57 -8.22
N ASN A 66 9.22 -0.29 -7.88
CA ASN A 66 10.05 0.30 -6.83
C ASN A 66 9.14 0.94 -5.80
N SER A 67 9.28 0.54 -4.54
CA SER A 67 8.54 1.12 -3.42
C SER A 67 9.48 1.52 -2.31
N HIS A 68 9.12 2.61 -1.63
CA HIS A 68 9.85 3.19 -0.52
C HIS A 68 8.85 3.65 0.53
N VAL A 69 9.08 3.25 1.79
CA VAL A 69 8.27 3.66 2.93
C VAL A 69 9.19 4.17 4.03
N GLU A 70 8.79 5.25 4.70
CA GLU A 70 9.49 5.82 5.86
C GLU A 70 8.54 5.87 7.07
N PHE A 71 9.09 5.63 8.25
CA PHE A 71 8.37 5.68 9.53
C PHE A 71 9.07 6.61 10.52
N ASP A 72 8.31 7.12 11.49
CA ASP A 72 8.87 7.87 12.62
C ASP A 72 9.36 6.94 13.75
N ASP A 73 9.82 7.52 14.85
CA ASP A 73 10.32 6.78 16.00
C ASP A 73 9.27 5.95 16.74
N CYS A 74 7.99 6.27 16.55
CA CYS A 74 6.87 5.53 17.12
C CYS A 74 6.19 4.60 16.10
N GLY A 75 6.81 4.41 14.93
CA GLY A 75 6.32 3.53 13.87
C GLY A 75 5.17 4.11 13.03
N ALA A 76 4.87 5.40 13.10
CA ALA A 76 3.87 6.01 12.20
C ALA A 76 4.45 6.11 10.79
N LEU A 77 3.72 5.65 9.77
CA LEU A 77 4.11 5.88 8.38
C LEU A 77 4.19 7.39 8.12
N LEU A 78 5.35 7.87 7.68
CA LEU A 78 5.58 9.26 7.29
C LEU A 78 5.36 9.46 5.80
N LYS A 79 5.88 8.52 5.00
CA LYS A 79 5.89 8.63 3.54
C LYS A 79 5.77 7.26 2.89
N LEU A 80 5.06 7.21 1.78
CA LEU A 80 5.14 6.13 0.81
C LEU A 80 5.36 6.70 -0.59
N ARG A 81 6.23 6.06 -1.35
CA ARG A 81 6.44 6.28 -2.78
C ARG A 81 6.43 4.93 -3.47
N ASN A 82 5.65 4.80 -4.53
CA ASN A 82 5.57 3.60 -5.35
C ASN A 82 5.57 3.98 -6.83
N ASN A 83 6.31 3.24 -7.63
CA ASN A 83 6.27 3.26 -9.08
C ASN A 83 6.28 1.82 -9.59
N ARG A 84 5.16 1.38 -10.14
CA ARG A 84 4.98 0.06 -10.74
C ARG A 84 4.73 0.21 -12.23
N ILE A 85 5.41 -0.60 -13.02
CA ILE A 85 5.25 -0.70 -14.47
C ILE A 85 5.01 -2.18 -14.81
N ILE A 86 3.96 -2.44 -15.59
CA ILE A 86 3.64 -3.74 -16.17
C ILE A 86 3.66 -3.59 -17.70
N LYS A 87 4.32 -4.51 -18.39
CA LYS A 87 4.39 -4.54 -19.85
C LYS A 87 3.88 -5.87 -20.38
N THR A 88 2.85 -5.80 -21.22
CA THR A 88 2.31 -6.97 -21.91
C THR A 88 2.57 -6.85 -23.40
N ARG A 89 3.36 -7.78 -23.95
CA ARG A 89 3.70 -7.81 -25.38
C ARG A 89 2.64 -8.59 -26.16
N ASN A 90 2.09 -7.98 -27.22
CA ASN A 90 1.19 -8.64 -28.16
C ASN A 90 1.65 -8.36 -29.60
N LYS A 91 2.35 -9.33 -30.20
CA LYS A 91 2.93 -9.27 -31.55
C LYS A 91 3.73 -7.98 -31.76
N ASN A 92 3.10 -6.96 -32.35
CA ASN A 92 3.72 -5.70 -32.77
C ASN A 92 3.49 -4.55 -31.77
N HIS A 93 2.74 -4.76 -30.70
CA HIS A 93 2.38 -3.73 -29.73
C HIS A 93 2.80 -4.13 -28.32
N VAL A 94 3.16 -3.14 -27.51
CA VAL A 94 3.37 -3.32 -26.07
C VAL A 94 2.32 -2.51 -25.33
N LEU A 95 1.48 -3.18 -24.55
CA LEU A 95 0.62 -2.51 -23.58
C LEU A 95 1.44 -2.22 -22.34
N VAL A 96 1.49 -0.97 -21.91
CA VAL A 96 2.18 -0.53 -20.71
C VAL A 96 1.15 0.01 -19.72
N VAL A 97 1.15 -0.56 -18.53
CA VAL A 97 0.38 -0.08 -17.38
C VAL A 97 1.36 0.46 -16.35
N GLN A 98 1.20 1.72 -15.97
CA GLN A 98 2.00 2.38 -14.96
C GLN A 98 1.11 2.82 -13.82
N VAL A 99 1.52 2.51 -12.59
CA VAL A 99 0.89 3.01 -11.36
C VAL A 99 1.95 3.75 -10.57
N ASN A 100 1.66 5.00 -10.23
CA ASN A 100 2.44 5.78 -9.29
C ASN A 100 1.58 6.05 -8.06
N THR A 101 2.14 5.86 -6.87
CA THR A 101 1.47 6.22 -5.62
C THR A 101 2.41 7.05 -4.78
N VAL A 102 1.89 8.15 -4.26
CA VAL A 102 2.56 9.04 -3.33
C VAL A 102 1.64 9.21 -2.13
N MET A 103 2.17 9.05 -0.94
CA MET A 103 1.44 9.32 0.30
C MET A 103 2.37 10.01 1.28
N ASP A 104 1.85 11.01 1.97
CA ASP A 104 2.57 11.79 2.96
C ASP A 104 1.70 11.97 4.20
N LYS A 105 2.28 11.80 5.37
CA LYS A 105 1.64 12.15 6.64
C LYS A 105 1.48 13.67 6.71
N ASN A 106 0.27 14.10 7.04
CA ASN A 106 -0.09 15.49 7.22
C ASN A 106 -0.80 15.62 8.57
N ASP A 107 -0.02 16.03 9.59
CA ASP A 107 -0.44 16.01 10.99
C ASP A 107 -0.90 14.60 11.43
N VAL A 108 -2.14 14.45 11.89
CA VAL A 108 -2.70 13.15 12.30
C VAL A 108 -3.17 12.30 11.11
N ASN A 109 -3.28 12.86 9.91
CA ASN A 109 -3.85 12.22 8.71
C ASN A 109 -2.78 11.83 7.67
N TRP A 110 -3.21 11.24 6.55
CA TRP A 110 -2.35 10.94 5.39
C TRP A 110 -3.00 11.40 4.11
N ASP A 111 -2.33 12.29 3.39
CA ASP A 111 -2.72 12.68 2.04
C ASP A 111 -2.09 11.73 1.03
N TYR A 112 -2.83 11.36 -0.01
CA TYR A 112 -2.31 10.49 -1.07
C TYR A 112 -2.71 10.97 -2.45
N ASN A 113 -1.85 10.68 -3.41
CA ASN A 113 -2.08 10.84 -4.83
C ASN A 113 -1.71 9.55 -5.54
N MET A 114 -2.53 9.13 -6.49
CA MET A 114 -2.27 7.98 -7.33
C MET A 114 -2.50 8.33 -8.79
N THR A 115 -1.59 7.89 -9.65
CA THR A 115 -1.74 8.03 -11.09
C THR A 115 -1.64 6.66 -11.74
N PHE A 116 -2.72 6.24 -12.38
CA PHE A 116 -2.76 5.07 -13.25
C PHE A 116 -2.70 5.54 -14.71
N LYS A 117 -1.79 4.98 -15.50
CA LYS A 117 -1.68 5.25 -16.93
C LYS A 117 -1.61 3.92 -17.68
N MET A 118 -2.43 3.79 -18.70
CA MET A 118 -2.42 2.67 -19.62
C MET A 118 -2.26 3.20 -21.04
N HIS A 119 -1.21 2.75 -21.73
CA HIS A 119 -0.93 3.18 -23.10
C HIS A 119 -0.35 2.01 -23.92
N THR A 120 -0.49 2.10 -25.24
CA THR A 120 0.16 1.16 -26.16
C THR A 120 1.35 1.83 -26.84
N LEU A 121 2.44 1.10 -26.96
CA LEU A 121 3.58 1.44 -27.81
C LEU A 121 3.43 0.70 -29.14
N GLU A 122 3.38 1.45 -30.25
CA GLU A 122 3.33 0.93 -31.61
C GLU A 122 4.74 0.74 -32.21
N GLN A 123 4.84 0.00 -33.32
CA GLN A 123 6.07 -0.09 -34.10
C GLN A 123 6.49 1.31 -34.59
N GLY A 124 7.66 1.77 -34.13
CA GLY A 124 8.15 3.14 -34.39
C GLY A 124 8.21 4.02 -33.13
N GLY A 125 7.71 3.55 -31.99
CA GLY A 125 7.85 4.23 -30.69
C GLY A 125 6.76 5.26 -30.38
N SER A 126 5.74 5.39 -31.24
CA SER A 126 4.56 6.20 -30.94
C SER A 126 3.77 5.59 -29.77
N ALA A 127 3.46 6.42 -28.78
CA ALA A 127 2.64 6.04 -27.63
C ALA A 127 1.21 6.55 -27.81
N LYS A 128 0.23 5.66 -27.63
CA LYS A 128 -1.21 6.00 -27.63
C LYS A 128 -1.81 5.72 -26.26
N ASN A 129 -2.25 6.78 -25.57
CA ASN A 129 -2.93 6.65 -24.29
C ASN A 129 -4.30 5.99 -24.48
N LEU A 130 -4.57 4.97 -23.67
CA LEU A 130 -5.86 4.30 -23.59
C LEU A 130 -6.67 4.81 -22.41
N MET A 131 -6.03 4.88 -21.24
CA MET A 131 -6.66 5.34 -20.02
C MET A 131 -5.65 6.08 -19.13
N ILE A 132 -6.08 7.19 -18.55
CA ILE A 132 -5.37 7.88 -17.47
C ILE A 132 -6.36 8.08 -16.33
N GLN A 133 -5.98 7.71 -15.13
CA GLN A 133 -6.74 7.98 -13.93
C GLN A 133 -5.85 8.68 -12.91
N GLU A 134 -6.32 9.82 -12.42
CA GLU A 134 -5.67 10.61 -11.39
C GLU A 134 -6.56 10.64 -10.17
N MET A 135 -6.07 10.06 -9.08
CA MET A 135 -6.75 10.03 -7.80
C MET A 135 -6.00 10.88 -6.79
N LYS A 136 -6.77 11.58 -5.96
CA LYS A 136 -6.27 12.30 -4.79
C LYS A 136 -7.23 12.12 -3.63
N GLY A 137 -6.69 11.93 -2.45
CA GLY A 137 -7.51 11.71 -1.28
C GLY A 137 -6.73 11.79 0.01
N LYS A 138 -7.41 11.44 1.09
CA LYS A 138 -6.88 11.47 2.45
C LYS A 138 -7.44 10.33 3.28
N PHE A 139 -6.60 9.78 4.16
CA PHE A 139 -7.01 8.92 5.26
C PHE A 139 -7.16 9.77 6.51
N LEU A 140 -8.29 9.62 7.19
CA LEU A 140 -8.71 10.44 8.33
C LEU A 140 -8.68 9.59 9.61
N THR A 141 -8.09 10.16 10.65
CA THR A 141 -8.05 9.54 11.99
C THR A 141 -9.19 10.00 12.89
N GLY A 142 -9.71 9.09 13.69
CA GLY A 142 -10.58 9.39 14.82
C GLY A 142 -9.82 9.99 16.01
N SER A 143 -10.55 10.27 17.09
CA SER A 143 -10.00 10.81 18.33
C SER A 143 -9.07 9.86 19.08
N ASP A 144 -9.12 8.56 18.75
CA ASP A 144 -8.23 7.52 19.26
C ASP A 144 -6.93 7.37 18.43
N GLY A 145 -6.74 8.24 17.42
CA GLY A 145 -5.59 8.23 16.53
C GLY A 145 -5.61 7.12 15.48
N LYS A 146 -6.70 6.34 15.37
CA LYS A 146 -6.85 5.28 14.37
C LYS A 146 -7.58 5.79 13.13
N ILE A 147 -7.16 5.35 11.95
CA ILE A 147 -7.85 5.62 10.69
C ILE A 147 -9.21 4.93 10.72
N ASN A 148 -10.29 5.71 10.59
CA ASN A 148 -11.65 5.17 10.52
C ASN A 148 -12.33 5.49 9.19
N LYS A 149 -11.75 6.39 8.38
CA LYS A 149 -12.31 6.84 7.12
C LYS A 149 -11.26 7.24 6.11
N ALA A 150 -11.56 7.10 4.82
CA ALA A 150 -10.85 7.75 3.73
C ALA A 150 -11.82 8.47 2.79
N GLU A 151 -11.36 9.55 2.19
CA GLU A 151 -12.12 10.33 1.20
C GLU A 151 -11.23 10.60 0.00
N ASP A 152 -11.73 10.36 -1.21
CA ASP A 152 -10.97 10.60 -2.43
C ASP A 152 -11.82 11.04 -3.60
N THR A 153 -11.11 11.59 -4.59
CA THR A 153 -11.66 11.96 -5.89
C THR A 153 -10.82 11.33 -6.98
N SER A 154 -11.47 10.97 -8.09
CA SER A 154 -10.84 10.31 -9.23
C SER A 154 -11.25 11.02 -10.52
N ASN A 155 -10.28 11.49 -11.31
CA ASN A 155 -10.49 11.96 -12.68
C ASN A 155 -10.03 10.85 -13.64
N ILE A 156 -10.93 10.35 -14.46
CA ILE A 156 -10.68 9.21 -15.35
C ILE A 156 -10.88 9.67 -16.80
N PHE A 157 -9.84 9.51 -17.61
CA PHE A 157 -9.85 9.77 -19.04
C PHE A 157 -9.70 8.45 -19.79
N VAL A 158 -10.66 8.10 -20.65
CA VAL A 158 -10.61 6.92 -21.53
C VAL A 158 -10.80 7.39 -22.97
N GLY A 159 -9.72 7.43 -23.75
CA GLY A 159 -9.72 8.14 -25.03
C GLY A 159 -10.14 9.60 -24.86
N ASN A 160 -11.30 9.97 -25.42
CA ASN A 160 -11.87 11.32 -25.32
C ASN A 160 -12.94 11.45 -24.22
N ASN A 161 -13.32 10.35 -23.56
CA ASN A 161 -14.33 10.36 -22.51
C ASN A 161 -13.68 10.75 -21.17
N HIS A 162 -14.42 11.52 -20.37
CA HIS A 162 -14.01 11.95 -19.05
C HIS A 162 -15.09 11.59 -18.02
N GLU A 163 -14.68 10.92 -16.95
CA GLU A 163 -15.52 10.61 -15.80
C GLU A 163 -14.88 11.15 -14.52
N PHE A 164 -15.73 11.64 -13.62
CA PHE A 164 -15.31 12.12 -12.31
C PHE A 164 -16.01 11.33 -11.20
N GLY A 165 -15.19 10.81 -10.28
CA GLY A 165 -15.64 10.04 -9.12
C GLY A 165 -15.33 10.76 -7.81
N ARG A 166 -16.23 10.61 -6.84
CA ARG A 166 -15.97 10.89 -5.43
C ARG A 166 -16.29 9.64 -4.64
N SER A 167 -15.43 9.31 -3.70
CA SER A 167 -15.57 8.09 -2.92
C SER A 167 -15.27 8.33 -1.45
N VAL A 168 -15.98 7.58 -0.62
CA VAL A 168 -15.78 7.51 0.82
C VAL A 168 -15.57 6.04 1.16
N THR A 169 -14.53 5.76 1.95
CA THR A 169 -14.28 4.42 2.50
C THR A 169 -14.37 4.50 4.02
N GLU A 170 -15.22 3.68 4.63
CA GLU A 170 -15.29 3.52 6.08
C GLU A 170 -14.56 2.24 6.49
N PHE A 171 -13.77 2.30 7.56
CA PHE A 171 -13.02 1.18 8.10
C PHE A 171 -13.67 0.71 9.40
N LEU A 172 -14.14 -0.54 9.41
CA LEU A 172 -14.85 -1.12 10.55
C LEU A 172 -13.95 -2.09 11.29
N ILE A 173 -14.09 -2.10 12.62
CA ILE A 173 -13.30 -2.93 13.51
C ILE A 173 -14.18 -4.03 14.14
N ASP A 174 -13.58 -5.19 14.40
CA ASP A 174 -14.21 -6.24 15.20
C ASP A 174 -14.10 -5.99 16.71
N ASP A 175 -14.66 -6.91 17.50
CA ASP A 175 -14.62 -6.92 18.96
C ASP A 175 -13.20 -7.04 19.54
N LYS A 176 -12.24 -7.51 18.75
CA LYS A 176 -10.81 -7.59 19.08
C LYS A 176 -10.03 -6.34 18.66
N GLY A 177 -10.70 -5.33 18.09
CA GLY A 177 -10.09 -4.09 17.64
C GLY A 177 -9.25 -4.22 16.36
N ARG A 178 -9.48 -5.27 15.56
CA ARG A 178 -8.83 -5.51 14.25
C ARG A 178 -9.73 -5.00 13.13
N LEU A 179 -9.14 -4.61 12.01
CA LEU A 179 -9.90 -4.24 10.82
C LEU A 179 -10.69 -5.46 10.32
N SER A 180 -12.01 -5.41 10.31
CA SER A 180 -12.88 -6.50 9.86
C SER A 180 -13.43 -6.27 8.47
N GLU A 181 -13.68 -5.00 8.12
CA GLU A 181 -14.34 -4.63 6.89
C GLU A 181 -13.92 -3.22 6.45
N SER A 182 -13.86 -2.98 5.13
CA SER A 182 -13.78 -1.64 4.57
C SER A 182 -14.88 -1.44 3.53
N LYS A 183 -15.77 -0.46 3.78
CA LYS A 183 -16.93 -0.16 2.94
C LYS A 183 -16.68 1.06 2.09
N ARG A 184 -16.55 0.88 0.77
CA ARG A 184 -16.38 1.97 -0.18
C ARG A 184 -17.70 2.27 -0.89
N VAL A 185 -18.12 3.53 -0.80
CA VAL A 185 -19.23 4.09 -1.56
C VAL A 185 -18.70 5.18 -2.48
N SER A 186 -19.06 5.10 -3.75
CA SER A 186 -18.57 5.95 -4.83
C SER A 186 -19.71 6.46 -5.70
N THR A 187 -19.53 7.65 -6.27
CA THR A 187 -20.39 8.16 -7.34
C THR A 187 -20.22 7.36 -8.63
N LEU A 188 -19.11 6.63 -8.80
CA LEU A 188 -18.90 5.70 -9.90
C LEU A 188 -19.35 4.30 -9.46
N LYS A 189 -20.38 3.76 -10.12
CA LYS A 189 -21.06 2.53 -9.67
C LYS A 189 -20.13 1.32 -9.57
N ASN A 190 -19.16 1.22 -10.48
CA ASN A 190 -18.15 0.15 -10.53
C ASN A 190 -17.05 0.28 -9.46
N ASP A 191 -16.99 1.39 -8.73
CA ASP A 191 -16.04 1.66 -7.64
C ASP A 191 -16.67 1.44 -6.25
N ASN A 192 -17.96 1.06 -6.20
CA ASN A 192 -18.58 0.56 -4.97
C ASN A 192 -18.05 -0.83 -4.67
N VAL A 193 -17.31 -0.96 -3.57
CA VAL A 193 -16.72 -2.24 -3.17
C VAL A 193 -16.70 -2.37 -1.66
N ASN A 194 -16.93 -3.59 -1.21
CA ASN A 194 -16.69 -3.98 0.15
C ASN A 194 -15.52 -4.95 0.20
N THR A 195 -14.62 -4.77 1.17
CA THR A 195 -13.52 -5.70 1.43
C THR A 195 -13.67 -6.26 2.84
N VAL A 196 -13.64 -7.58 2.96
CA VAL A 196 -13.71 -8.31 4.23
C VAL A 196 -12.32 -8.85 4.57
N TYR A 197 -11.97 -8.80 5.86
CA TYR A 197 -10.69 -9.25 6.41
C TYR A 197 -10.94 -10.40 7.37
N ASN A 198 -10.40 -11.57 7.05
CA ASN A 198 -10.59 -12.80 7.80
C ASN A 198 -9.30 -13.17 8.54
N TYR A 199 -9.45 -13.61 9.78
CA TYR A 199 -8.34 -13.94 10.67
C TYR A 199 -8.47 -15.34 11.25
N ASP A 200 -7.35 -15.95 11.59
CA ASP A 200 -7.33 -17.20 12.34
C ASP A 200 -7.46 -16.99 13.86
N SER A 201 -7.41 -18.10 14.61
CA SER A 201 -7.47 -18.11 16.08
C SER A 201 -6.26 -17.44 16.76
N GLN A 202 -5.14 -17.28 16.04
CA GLN A 202 -3.94 -16.59 16.50
C GLN A 202 -3.95 -15.09 16.13
N ASN A 203 -5.07 -14.59 15.60
CA ASN A 203 -5.28 -13.23 15.14
C ASN A 203 -4.42 -12.82 13.93
N ARG A 204 -3.96 -13.77 13.13
CA ARG A 204 -3.23 -13.50 11.89
C ARG A 204 -4.21 -13.36 10.73
N LEU A 205 -3.96 -12.43 9.82
CA LEU A 205 -4.80 -12.22 8.64
C LEU A 205 -4.61 -13.40 7.67
N ILE A 206 -5.64 -14.21 7.44
CA ILE A 206 -5.55 -15.37 6.54
C ILE A 206 -6.17 -15.10 5.17
N GLN A 207 -7.06 -14.10 5.06
CA GLN A 207 -7.66 -13.75 3.79
C GLN A 207 -8.18 -12.31 3.76
N THR A 208 -8.05 -11.66 2.61
CA THR A 208 -8.88 -10.50 2.24
C THR A 208 -9.74 -10.86 1.03
N SER A 209 -10.97 -10.38 0.99
CA SER A 209 -11.87 -10.63 -0.13
C SER A 209 -12.72 -9.41 -0.45
N SER A 210 -12.76 -9.05 -1.74
CA SER A 210 -13.63 -8.04 -2.31
C SER A 210 -14.29 -8.56 -3.58
N GLY A 211 -15.18 -7.76 -4.20
CA GLY A 211 -15.97 -8.22 -5.35
C GLY A 211 -15.15 -8.78 -6.53
N SER A 212 -13.93 -8.30 -6.74
CA SER A 212 -13.05 -8.73 -7.85
C SER A 212 -11.70 -9.28 -7.39
N THR A 213 -11.39 -9.26 -6.10
CA THR A 213 -10.06 -9.65 -5.61
C THR A 213 -10.17 -10.54 -4.38
N THR A 214 -9.39 -11.60 -4.34
CA THR A 214 -9.18 -12.40 -3.12
C THR A 214 -7.68 -12.54 -2.91
N GLU A 215 -7.22 -12.38 -1.67
CA GLU A 215 -5.84 -12.65 -1.29
C GLU A 215 -5.82 -13.55 -0.07
N GLU A 216 -5.09 -14.66 -0.15
CA GLU A 216 -4.96 -15.65 0.91
C GLU A 216 -3.53 -15.67 1.42
N PHE A 217 -3.35 -15.75 2.74
CA PHE A 217 -2.05 -15.73 3.40
C PHE A 217 -1.82 -17.04 4.14
N THR A 218 -0.58 -17.50 4.10
CA THR A 218 -0.14 -18.73 4.75
C THR A 218 1.03 -18.45 5.66
N TYR A 219 1.06 -19.14 6.80
CA TYR A 219 2.02 -18.90 7.87
C TYR A 219 2.76 -20.18 8.25
N GLY A 220 4.00 -20.01 8.70
CA GLY A 220 4.84 -21.08 9.22
C GLY A 220 4.54 -21.37 10.69
N ASN A 221 5.19 -22.41 11.22
CA ASN A 221 5.08 -22.83 12.62
C ASN A 221 5.62 -21.78 13.61
N ASP A 222 6.47 -20.88 13.13
CA ASP A 222 7.03 -19.74 13.87
C ASP A 222 6.21 -18.45 13.68
N ASN A 223 4.97 -18.56 13.20
CA ASN A 223 4.04 -17.46 12.94
C ASN A 223 4.46 -16.43 11.88
N ARG A 224 5.53 -16.69 11.14
CA ARG A 224 5.92 -15.81 10.01
C ARG A 224 5.08 -16.09 8.78
N GLU A 225 4.79 -15.07 7.99
CA GLU A 225 4.17 -15.25 6.67
C GLU A 225 5.15 -15.99 5.74
N LEU A 226 4.66 -17.04 5.09
CA LEU A 226 5.43 -17.84 4.13
C LEU A 226 5.07 -17.48 2.68
N SER A 227 3.78 -17.34 2.41
CA SER A 227 3.31 -17.00 1.08
C SER A 227 1.95 -16.32 1.10
N SER A 228 1.73 -15.48 0.09
CA SER A 228 0.43 -14.93 -0.25
C SER A 228 0.02 -15.34 -1.66
N LYS A 229 -1.29 -15.55 -1.86
CA LYS A 229 -1.87 -15.85 -3.16
C LYS A 229 -3.01 -14.89 -3.44
N LYS A 230 -2.80 -14.00 -4.40
CA LYS A 230 -3.77 -13.02 -4.87
C LYS A 230 -4.40 -13.45 -6.18
N VAL A 231 -5.72 -13.42 -6.26
CA VAL A 231 -6.51 -13.66 -7.47
C VAL A 231 -7.33 -12.42 -7.76
N GLN A 232 -7.14 -11.80 -8.93
CA GLN A 232 -7.90 -10.65 -9.40
C GLN A 232 -8.68 -11.01 -10.66
N LYS A 233 -9.99 -10.75 -10.65
CA LYS A 233 -10.94 -11.10 -11.72
C LYS A 233 -11.56 -9.83 -12.30
N PHE A 234 -11.10 -9.46 -13.49
CA PHE A 234 -11.68 -8.40 -14.31
C PHE A 234 -12.06 -8.98 -15.67
N PHE A 235 -11.62 -8.35 -16.77
CA PHE A 235 -11.70 -8.94 -18.11
C PHE A 235 -10.74 -10.15 -18.27
N THR A 236 -9.68 -10.20 -17.47
CA THR A 236 -8.78 -11.36 -17.29
C THR A 236 -8.79 -11.82 -15.84
N THR A 237 -8.34 -13.05 -15.61
CA THR A 237 -8.01 -13.52 -14.25
C THR A 237 -6.50 -13.53 -14.06
N GLU A 238 -5.99 -12.65 -13.21
CA GLU A 238 -4.59 -12.68 -12.78
C GLU A 238 -4.49 -13.44 -11.45
N THR A 239 -3.53 -14.36 -11.36
CA THR A 239 -3.15 -15.05 -10.12
C THR A 239 -1.69 -14.79 -9.85
N THR A 240 -1.39 -14.15 -8.72
CA THR A 240 -0.03 -13.87 -8.26
C THR A 240 0.21 -14.61 -6.95
N THR A 241 1.21 -15.48 -6.92
CA THR A 241 1.66 -16.16 -5.70
C THR A 241 3.03 -15.62 -5.32
N THR A 242 3.13 -14.96 -4.18
CA THR A 242 4.39 -14.49 -3.60
C THR A 242 4.85 -15.50 -2.55
N THR A 243 6.07 -16.00 -2.63
CA THR A 243 6.64 -16.93 -1.64
C THR A 243 7.94 -16.38 -1.11
N CYS A 244 8.04 -16.21 0.20
CA CYS A 244 9.26 -15.74 0.83
C CYS A 244 10.31 -16.86 0.90
N ASN A 245 11.56 -16.52 0.56
CA ASN A 245 12.69 -17.44 0.57
C ASN A 245 13.63 -17.19 1.76
N ASN A 246 13.79 -15.92 2.16
CA ASN A 246 14.73 -15.51 3.20
C ASN A 246 14.07 -14.52 4.15
N TRP A 247 14.40 -14.63 5.43
CA TRP A 247 13.93 -13.71 6.47
C TRP A 247 15.12 -13.10 7.21
N ASN A 248 14.97 -11.87 7.70
CA ASN A 248 15.94 -11.27 8.59
C ASN A 248 15.75 -11.75 10.05
N LYS A 249 16.59 -11.25 10.97
CA LYS A 249 16.54 -11.59 12.40
C LYS A 249 15.22 -11.24 13.11
N PHE A 250 14.40 -10.37 12.52
CA PHE A 250 13.09 -9.96 13.04
C PHE A 250 11.93 -10.73 12.40
N GLY A 251 12.21 -11.72 11.54
CA GLY A 251 11.19 -12.51 10.86
C GLY A 251 10.54 -11.79 9.66
N ARG A 252 11.13 -10.70 9.16
CA ARG A 252 10.66 -10.00 7.96
C ARG A 252 11.24 -10.61 6.70
N CYS A 253 10.42 -10.76 5.67
CA CYS A 253 10.86 -11.29 4.38
C CYS A 253 11.87 -10.37 3.70
N THR A 254 13.06 -10.86 3.34
CA THR A 254 14.09 -10.08 2.64
C THR A 254 14.17 -10.40 1.15
N ASN A 255 13.78 -11.63 0.77
CA ASN A 255 13.71 -12.07 -0.62
C ASN A 255 12.49 -12.96 -0.83
N ALA A 256 11.75 -12.72 -1.90
CA ALA A 256 10.64 -13.56 -2.32
C ALA A 256 10.64 -13.81 -3.83
N LYS A 257 9.88 -14.81 -4.26
CA LYS A 257 9.57 -15.08 -5.67
C LYS A 257 8.10 -14.84 -5.92
N GLN A 258 7.78 -14.23 -7.06
CA GLN A 258 6.40 -14.04 -7.53
C GLN A 258 6.14 -14.86 -8.78
N ASN A 259 5.22 -15.81 -8.68
CA ASN A 259 4.67 -16.54 -9.81
C ASN A 259 3.37 -15.86 -10.24
N ILE A 260 3.34 -15.33 -11.46
CA ILE A 260 2.19 -14.58 -11.99
C ILE A 260 1.61 -15.35 -13.16
N SER A 261 0.31 -15.58 -13.15
CA SER A 261 -0.44 -16.25 -14.22
C SER A 261 -1.60 -15.38 -14.67
N ILE A 262 -1.72 -15.12 -15.97
CA ILE A 262 -2.82 -14.37 -16.55
C ILE A 262 -3.62 -15.31 -17.43
N LEU A 263 -4.88 -15.54 -17.04
CA LEU A 263 -5.86 -16.28 -17.82
C LEU A 263 -6.73 -15.29 -18.60
N ILE A 264 -6.70 -15.44 -19.92
CA ILE A 264 -7.60 -14.75 -20.86
C ILE A 264 -8.57 -15.78 -21.41
N ASN A 265 -9.85 -15.61 -21.12
CA ASN A 265 -10.88 -16.48 -21.68
C ASN A 265 -10.96 -16.22 -23.19
N GLY A 266 -10.90 -17.30 -23.98
CA GLY A 266 -11.08 -17.21 -25.43
C GLY A 266 -12.51 -16.79 -25.78
N ASN A 267 -12.66 -16.15 -26.93
CA ASN A 267 -13.98 -15.94 -27.53
C ASN A 267 -14.55 -17.28 -28.01
N LYS A 268 -15.86 -17.37 -28.26
CA LYS A 268 -16.55 -18.59 -28.73
C LYS A 268 -15.76 -19.33 -29.82
N GLY A 269 -15.14 -20.46 -29.46
CA GLY A 269 -14.39 -21.34 -30.36
C GLY A 269 -12.86 -21.33 -30.15
N ASP A 270 -12.30 -20.25 -29.59
CA ASP A 270 -10.90 -20.19 -29.20
C ASP A 270 -10.72 -20.69 -27.76
N GLY A 271 -9.70 -21.54 -27.55
CA GLY A 271 -9.35 -22.01 -26.21
C GLY A 271 -8.88 -20.88 -25.29
N ALA A 272 -8.89 -21.12 -23.98
CA ALA A 272 -8.33 -20.17 -23.03
C ALA A 272 -6.81 -20.04 -23.20
N HIS A 273 -6.29 -18.82 -23.07
CA HIS A 273 -4.86 -18.54 -23.13
C HIS A 273 -4.31 -18.24 -21.73
N ILE A 274 -3.20 -18.87 -21.38
CA ILE A 274 -2.51 -18.69 -20.10
C ILE A 274 -1.11 -18.15 -20.36
N TYR A 275 -0.81 -16.99 -19.77
CA TYR A 275 0.52 -16.39 -19.76
C TYR A 275 1.12 -16.55 -18.36
N LYS A 276 2.42 -16.84 -18.28
CA LYS A 276 3.12 -17.05 -17.01
C LYS A 276 4.36 -16.19 -16.95
N HIS A 277 4.56 -15.54 -15.82
CA HIS A 277 5.71 -14.68 -15.55
C HIS A 277 6.31 -15.04 -14.19
N LEU A 278 7.61 -14.79 -14.04
CA LEU A 278 8.34 -14.99 -12.80
C LEU A 278 9.09 -13.71 -12.45
N ALA A 279 8.86 -13.20 -11.24
CA ALA A 279 9.55 -12.04 -10.73
C ALA A 279 10.30 -12.34 -9.43
N ASP A 280 11.42 -11.65 -9.25
CA ASP A 280 12.17 -11.57 -8.00
C ASP A 280 11.69 -10.37 -7.20
N VAL A 281 11.51 -10.57 -5.89
CA VAL A 281 11.20 -9.49 -4.94
C VAL A 281 12.32 -9.38 -3.93
N LYS A 282 12.81 -8.16 -3.71
CA LYS A 282 13.81 -7.83 -2.70
C LYS A 282 13.26 -6.78 -1.76
N TYR A 283 13.43 -7.02 -0.47
CA TYR A 283 13.13 -6.06 0.57
C TYR A 283 14.41 -5.67 1.29
N THR A 284 14.61 -4.37 1.50
CA THR A 284 15.69 -3.82 2.33
C THR A 284 15.08 -3.02 3.46
N TYR A 285 15.55 -3.28 4.66
CA TYR A 285 15.04 -2.68 5.89
C TYR A 285 16.13 -1.85 6.56
N VAL A 286 15.76 -0.65 7.01
CA VAL A 286 16.61 0.21 7.85
C VAL A 286 15.93 0.35 9.19
N TYR A 287 16.70 0.12 10.25
CA TYR A 287 16.31 0.19 11.66
C TYR A 287 17.01 1.37 12.32
#